data_AF-A0A0D8FSA0-F1
#
_entry.id   AF-A0A0D8FSA0-F1
#
_cell.length_a   1.000
_cell.length_b   1.000
_cell.length_c   1.000
_cell.angle_alpha   90.00
_cell.angle_beta   90.00
_cell.angle_gamma   90.00
#
_symmetry.space_group_name_H-M   'P 1'
#
loop_
_entity.id
_entity.type
_entity.pdbx_description
1 polymer ?
#
loop_
_entity_poly.entity_id
_entity_poly.type
_entity_poly.pdbx_seq_one_letter_code
_entity_poly.pdbx_strand_id
1 'polypeptide(L)'
;MIGHYSDAKRVFVAHLRQASLWGLLDRSKSFRDYAKARGLYPEGINVHLIDQAAFDAVDTCIRHIESCFARADIKAKTWRRFTDENERHYAYACLARYSAIGQIMGGGVPEISTVTTSLDARVKIAAYLHRVSRAVSFVMRLVVVGQRSSRLALCLWTLACTRWSTMILEQAKPDAMSKSLAQPATSASRYLCLGSLGCRAISGLY
;
A
#
# COMPACT_ATOMS: atom_id res chain seq x y z
N MET A 1 -11.05 6.29 -31.89
CA MET A 1 -10.22 7.27 -31.16
C MET A 1 -10.07 7.03 -29.65
N ILE A 2 -10.79 6.09 -29.02
CA ILE A 2 -10.83 5.92 -27.55
C ILE A 2 -9.57 5.21 -26.97
N GLY A 3 -8.80 4.47 -27.77
CA GLY A 3 -7.63 3.71 -27.28
C GLY A 3 -6.48 4.58 -26.78
N HIS A 4 -6.17 5.66 -27.48
CA HIS A 4 -4.94 6.44 -27.26
C HIS A 4 -4.88 7.15 -25.89
N TYR A 5 -6.00 7.68 -25.39
CA TYR A 5 -6.07 8.28 -24.05
C TYR A 5 -5.85 7.24 -22.95
N SER A 6 -6.61 6.14 -23.02
CA SER A 6 -6.54 5.07 -22.03
C SER A 6 -5.17 4.39 -22.01
N ASP A 7 -4.55 4.25 -23.18
CA ASP A 7 -3.21 3.68 -23.30
C ASP A 7 -2.15 4.61 -22.70
N ALA A 8 -2.21 5.92 -22.97
CA ALA A 8 -1.33 6.91 -22.34
C ALA A 8 -1.46 6.91 -20.82
N LYS A 9 -2.69 6.95 -20.30
CA LYS A 9 -2.96 6.86 -18.84
C LYS A 9 -2.37 5.58 -18.25
N ARG A 10 -2.52 4.43 -18.92
CA ARG A 10 -1.96 3.16 -18.47
C ARG A 10 -0.43 3.19 -18.39
N VAL A 11 0.24 3.76 -19.39
CA VAL A 11 1.71 3.92 -19.41
C VAL A 11 2.18 4.83 -18.27
N PHE A 12 1.47 5.93 -18.03
CA PHE A 12 1.78 6.86 -16.94
C PHE A 12 1.61 6.22 -15.57
N VAL A 13 0.49 5.53 -15.33
CA VAL A 13 0.28 4.76 -14.10
C VAL A 13 1.37 3.72 -13.91
N ALA A 14 1.80 3.03 -14.99
CA ALA A 14 2.88 2.03 -14.90
C ALA A 14 4.22 2.66 -14.45
N HIS A 15 4.54 3.86 -14.92
CA HIS A 15 5.72 4.61 -14.45
C HIS A 15 5.57 5.01 -12.99
N LEU A 16 4.44 5.63 -12.61
CA LEU A 16 4.19 6.13 -11.26
C LEU A 16 4.12 5.04 -10.18
N ARG A 17 4.12 3.75 -10.54
CA ARG A 17 4.29 2.66 -9.56
C ARG A 17 5.65 2.65 -8.89
N GLN A 18 6.65 3.24 -9.52
CA GLN A 18 8.01 3.25 -8.98
C GLN A 18 8.05 4.25 -7.82
N ALA A 19 8.38 3.77 -6.61
CA ALA A 19 8.46 4.61 -5.42
C ALA A 19 9.45 5.78 -5.58
N SER A 20 10.49 5.60 -6.40
CA SER A 20 11.44 6.66 -6.78
C SER A 20 10.80 7.85 -7.49
N LEU A 21 9.64 7.65 -8.14
CA LEU A 21 8.89 8.68 -8.85
C LEU A 21 7.77 9.31 -8.01
N TRP A 22 7.57 8.86 -6.76
CA TRP A 22 6.47 9.37 -5.93
C TRP A 22 6.65 10.82 -5.50
N GLY A 23 7.87 11.37 -5.60
CA GLY A 23 8.08 12.81 -5.48
C GLY A 23 7.34 13.64 -6.55
N LEU A 24 6.98 13.03 -7.68
CA LEU A 24 6.18 13.67 -8.73
C LEU A 24 4.68 13.71 -8.41
N LEU A 25 4.22 13.00 -7.37
CA LEU A 25 2.82 12.97 -6.94
C LEU A 25 2.46 14.16 -6.05
N ASP A 26 3.45 14.75 -5.35
CA ASP A 26 3.22 15.92 -4.47
C ASP A 26 2.66 17.12 -5.24
N ARG A 27 2.94 17.21 -6.55
CA ARG A 27 2.42 18.25 -7.44
C ARG A 27 2.10 17.65 -8.81
N SER A 28 0.83 17.66 -9.20
CA SER A 28 0.36 17.06 -10.46
C SER A 28 1.11 17.55 -11.71
N LYS A 29 1.50 18.84 -11.75
CA LYS A 29 2.30 19.42 -12.84
C LYS A 29 3.70 18.80 -12.96
N SER A 30 4.32 18.37 -11.86
CA SER A 30 5.66 17.79 -11.87
C SER A 30 5.73 16.52 -12.69
N PHE A 31 4.74 15.63 -12.58
CA PHE A 31 4.70 14.41 -13.39
C PHE A 31 4.48 14.71 -14.87
N ARG A 32 3.60 15.67 -15.21
CA ARG A 32 3.38 16.10 -16.59
C ARG A 32 4.68 16.58 -17.23
N ASP A 33 5.42 17.46 -16.55
CA ASP A 33 6.66 18.04 -17.06
C ASP A 33 7.77 16.98 -17.20
N TYR A 34 7.86 16.06 -16.23
CA TYR A 34 8.71 14.88 -16.31
C TYR A 34 8.36 14.01 -17.54
N ALA A 35 7.07 13.72 -17.77
CA ALA A 35 6.63 12.87 -18.87
C ALA A 35 6.90 13.51 -20.24
N LYS A 36 6.75 14.83 -20.35
CA LYS A 36 7.14 15.60 -21.55
C LYS A 36 8.64 15.50 -21.80
N ALA A 37 9.46 15.77 -20.79
CA ALA A 37 10.92 15.70 -20.90
C ALA A 37 11.45 14.30 -21.24
N ARG A 38 10.72 13.25 -20.87
CA ARG A 38 11.06 11.85 -21.16
C ARG A 38 10.51 11.33 -22.49
N GLY A 39 9.81 12.15 -23.27
CA GLY A 39 9.23 11.74 -24.55
C GLY A 39 8.15 10.66 -24.40
N LEU A 40 7.44 10.63 -23.26
CA LEU A 40 6.38 9.64 -23.03
C LEU A 40 5.06 9.99 -23.76
N TYR A 41 5.04 11.07 -24.53
CA TYR A 41 3.85 11.59 -25.20
C TYR A 41 3.72 10.87 -26.54
N PRO A 42 2.64 10.11 -26.77
CA PRO A 42 2.47 9.45 -28.05
C PRO A 42 2.25 10.49 -29.16
N GLU A 43 2.84 10.24 -30.32
CA GLU A 43 2.69 11.11 -31.48
C GLU A 43 1.24 11.12 -32.00
N GLY A 44 0.83 12.23 -32.61
CA GLY A 44 -0.48 12.36 -33.27
C GLY A 44 -1.67 12.53 -32.33
N ILE A 45 -1.48 12.69 -31.02
CA ILE A 45 -2.56 12.96 -30.06
C ILE A 45 -2.54 14.42 -29.63
N ASN A 46 -3.73 14.98 -29.42
CA ASN A 46 -3.87 16.32 -28.84
C ASN A 46 -3.21 16.40 -27.46
N VAL A 47 -2.29 17.35 -27.29
CA VAL A 47 -1.51 17.55 -26.07
C VAL A 47 -2.38 17.73 -24.82
N HIS A 48 -3.55 18.35 -24.95
CA HIS A 48 -4.47 18.56 -23.83
C HIS A 48 -5.05 17.25 -23.30
N LEU A 49 -5.31 16.28 -24.18
CA LEU A 49 -5.80 14.95 -23.77
C LEU A 49 -4.70 14.13 -23.08
N ILE A 50 -3.44 14.28 -23.52
CA ILE A 50 -2.30 13.61 -22.87
C ILE A 50 -2.01 14.26 -21.52
N ASP A 51 -2.03 15.59 -21.43
CA ASP A 51 -1.88 16.32 -20.17
C ASP A 51 -2.95 15.89 -19.16
N GLN A 52 -4.22 15.76 -19.62
CA GLN A 52 -5.31 15.23 -18.80
C GLN A 52 -5.02 13.79 -18.34
N ALA A 53 -4.57 12.91 -19.24
CA ALA A 53 -4.21 11.53 -18.89
C ALA A 53 -3.10 11.47 -17.83
N ALA A 54 -2.15 12.39 -17.86
CA ALA A 54 -1.07 12.49 -16.87
C ALA A 54 -1.61 12.91 -15.49
N PHE A 55 -2.49 13.90 -15.42
CA PHE A 55 -3.12 14.31 -14.16
C PHE A 55 -4.01 13.22 -13.58
N ASP A 56 -4.82 12.59 -14.42
CA ASP A 56 -5.64 11.44 -14.08
C ASP A 56 -4.83 10.27 -13.53
N ALA A 57 -3.64 10.02 -14.10
CA ALA A 57 -2.74 8.98 -13.63
C ALA A 57 -2.18 9.29 -12.23
N VAL A 58 -1.78 10.54 -11.98
CA VAL A 58 -1.33 11.01 -10.65
C VAL A 58 -2.43 10.82 -9.60
N ASP A 59 -3.63 11.30 -9.90
CA ASP A 59 -4.79 11.19 -9.02
C ASP A 59 -5.18 9.72 -8.73
N THR A 60 -5.12 8.86 -9.75
CA THR A 60 -5.32 7.41 -9.59
C THR A 60 -4.28 6.80 -8.65
N CYS A 61 -3.01 7.16 -8.81
CA CYS A 61 -1.93 6.67 -7.95
C CYS A 61 -2.07 7.16 -6.50
N ILE A 62 -2.41 8.43 -6.30
CA ILE A 62 -2.66 9.03 -4.98
C ILE A 62 -3.77 8.28 -4.25
N ARG A 63 -4.97 8.18 -4.87
CA ARG A 63 -6.10 7.48 -4.24
C ARG A 63 -5.77 6.03 -3.92
N HIS A 64 -5.00 5.38 -4.79
CA HIS A 64 -4.59 4.01 -4.55
C HIS A 64 -3.66 3.89 -3.33
N ILE A 65 -2.65 4.74 -3.22
CA ILE A 65 -1.73 4.79 -2.06
C ILE A 65 -2.51 5.07 -0.77
N GLU A 66 -3.39 6.06 -0.78
CA GLU A 66 -4.20 6.43 0.40
C GLU A 66 -5.13 5.30 0.82
N SER A 67 -5.83 4.66 -0.12
CA SER A 67 -6.67 3.49 0.14
C SER A 67 -5.84 2.36 0.77
N CYS A 68 -4.65 2.11 0.23
CA CYS A 68 -3.70 1.14 0.75
C CYS A 68 -3.29 1.45 2.20
N PHE A 69 -3.01 2.71 2.51
CA PHE A 69 -2.59 3.14 3.85
C PHE A 69 -3.75 3.11 4.86
N ALA A 70 -4.96 3.47 4.42
CA ALA A 70 -6.17 3.41 5.22
C ALA A 70 -6.51 1.96 5.59
N ARG A 71 -6.53 1.06 4.61
CA ARG A 71 -6.82 -0.37 4.84
C ARG A 71 -5.81 -1.07 5.75
N ALA A 72 -4.58 -0.59 5.79
CA ALA A 72 -3.54 -1.13 6.65
C ALA A 72 -3.46 -0.44 8.02
N ASP A 73 -4.35 0.52 8.30
CA ASP A 73 -4.40 1.32 9.52
C ASP A 73 -3.05 1.96 9.87
N ILE A 74 -2.29 2.41 8.86
CA ILE A 74 -0.91 2.87 9.08
C ILE A 74 -0.87 4.05 10.05
N LYS A 75 -1.79 5.01 9.92
CA LYS A 75 -1.88 6.16 10.84
C LYS A 75 -2.15 5.72 12.28
N ALA A 76 -3.07 4.77 12.49
CA ALA A 76 -3.39 4.28 13.83
C ALA A 76 -2.25 3.45 14.44
N LYS A 77 -1.56 2.63 13.64
CA LYS A 77 -0.39 1.88 14.06
C LYS A 77 0.77 2.80 14.45
N THR A 78 1.04 3.82 13.65
CA THR A 78 2.03 4.86 13.94
C THR A 78 1.69 5.60 15.23
N TRP A 79 0.42 5.99 15.42
CA TRP A 79 -0.04 6.63 16.66
C TRP A 79 0.22 5.78 17.91
N ARG A 80 -0.10 4.48 17.86
CA ARG A 80 0.11 3.56 18.99
C ARG A 80 1.59 3.25 19.25
N ARG A 81 2.44 3.34 18.21
CA ARG A 81 3.85 2.93 18.31
C ARG A 81 4.73 3.98 18.97
N PHE A 82 4.55 5.25 18.63
CA PHE A 82 5.41 6.33 19.08
C PHE A 82 4.69 7.12 20.18
N THR A 83 5.25 7.14 21.38
CA THR A 83 4.73 7.91 22.52
C THR A 83 5.32 9.31 22.58
N ASP A 84 6.54 9.51 22.08
CA ASP A 84 7.15 10.82 21.97
C ASP A 84 6.42 11.69 20.93
N GLU A 85 6.22 12.97 21.24
CA GLU A 85 5.50 13.90 20.39
C GLU A 85 6.29 14.25 19.12
N ASN A 86 7.60 14.45 19.23
CA ASN A 86 8.46 14.76 18.09
C ASN A 86 8.59 13.56 17.15
N GLU A 87 8.74 12.35 17.69
CA GLU A 87 8.72 11.11 16.89
C GLU A 87 7.39 10.96 16.13
N ARG A 88 6.26 11.23 16.79
CA ARG A 88 4.93 11.21 16.14
C ARG A 88 4.81 12.25 15.05
N HIS A 89 5.14 13.52 15.34
CA HIS A 89 5.07 14.59 14.35
C HIS A 89 5.94 14.30 13.14
N TYR A 90 7.15 13.81 13.33
CA TYR A 90 8.01 13.41 12.23
C TYR A 90 7.40 12.26 11.41
N ALA A 91 6.86 11.23 12.06
CA ALA A 91 6.22 10.11 11.37
C ALA A 91 5.01 10.56 10.54
N TYR A 92 4.16 11.44 11.09
CA TYR A 92 3.03 12.00 10.34
C TYR A 92 3.48 12.92 9.21
N ALA A 93 4.52 13.72 9.41
CA ALA A 93 5.08 14.56 8.36
C ALA A 93 5.63 13.72 7.19
N CYS A 94 6.23 12.55 7.49
CA CYS A 94 6.63 11.59 6.46
C CYS A 94 5.42 11.04 5.69
N LEU A 95 4.34 10.70 6.39
CA LEU A 95 3.12 10.14 5.78
C LEU A 95 2.28 11.20 5.04
N ALA A 96 2.54 12.49 5.24
CA ALA A 96 1.83 13.58 4.58
C ALA A 96 2.36 13.90 3.17
N ARG A 97 3.56 13.43 2.82
CA ARG A 97 4.23 13.75 1.54
C ARG A 97 4.58 12.49 0.78
N TYR A 98 4.16 12.39 -0.47
CA TYR A 98 4.45 11.24 -1.33
C TYR A 98 5.95 11.12 -1.65
N SER A 99 6.67 12.24 -1.72
CA SER A 99 8.14 12.25 -1.79
C SER A 99 8.79 11.51 -0.62
N ALA A 100 8.39 11.82 0.62
CA ALA A 100 8.92 11.18 1.82
C ALA A 100 8.53 9.70 1.89
N ILE A 101 7.27 9.37 1.56
CA ILE A 101 6.82 7.97 1.45
C ILE A 101 7.66 7.21 0.42
N GLY A 102 7.88 7.79 -0.77
CA GLY A 102 8.68 7.19 -1.83
C GLY A 102 10.12 6.90 -1.41
N GLN A 103 10.75 7.85 -0.70
CA GLN A 103 12.09 7.67 -0.12
C GLN A 103 12.12 6.53 0.91
N ILE A 104 11.16 6.50 1.85
CA ILE A 104 11.03 5.43 2.85
C ILE A 104 10.86 4.07 2.17
N MET A 105 10.02 4.00 1.14
CA MET A 105 9.80 2.78 0.34
C MET A 105 11.05 2.30 -0.40
N GLY A 106 11.96 3.22 -0.74
CA GLY A 106 13.29 2.92 -1.27
C GLY A 106 14.34 2.57 -0.20
N GLY A 107 13.97 2.55 1.09
CA GLY A 107 14.87 2.30 2.22
C GLY A 107 15.63 3.55 2.71
N GLY A 108 15.30 4.74 2.22
CA GLY A 108 15.89 5.99 2.64
C GLY A 108 15.25 6.60 3.89
N VAL A 109 15.89 7.65 4.42
CA VAL A 109 15.42 8.41 5.58
C VAL A 109 15.13 9.85 5.12
N PRO A 110 13.87 10.30 5.15
CA PRO A 110 13.52 11.62 4.64
C PRO A 110 13.97 12.73 5.59
N GLU A 111 14.49 13.81 5.03
CA GLU A 111 14.80 15.02 5.80
C GLU A 111 13.58 15.96 5.80
N ILE A 112 13.07 16.25 6.99
CA ILE A 112 11.92 17.14 7.19
C ILE A 112 12.37 18.25 8.13
N SER A 113 12.59 19.44 7.58
CA SER A 113 13.12 20.61 8.30
C SER A 113 12.18 21.16 9.38
N THR A 114 10.89 20.82 9.32
CA THR A 114 9.88 21.35 10.25
C THR A 114 9.80 20.62 11.58
N VAL A 115 10.49 19.48 11.75
CA VAL A 115 10.43 18.69 12.98
C VAL A 115 11.83 18.44 13.53
N THR A 116 12.06 18.91 14.75
CA THR A 116 13.34 18.74 15.45
C THR A 116 13.43 17.34 16.04
N THR A 117 13.93 16.39 15.25
CA THR A 117 14.13 14.99 15.65
C THR A 117 15.59 14.59 15.45
N SER A 118 16.18 13.81 16.37
CA SER A 118 17.53 13.28 16.22
C SER A 118 17.64 12.33 15.02
N LEU A 119 18.82 12.21 14.43
CA LEU A 119 19.03 11.34 13.27
C LEU A 119 18.70 9.87 13.59
N ASP A 120 19.07 9.39 14.78
CA ASP A 120 18.79 8.02 15.23
C ASP A 120 17.27 7.74 15.29
N ALA A 121 16.51 8.68 15.86
CA ALA A 121 15.06 8.58 15.90
C ALA A 121 14.45 8.62 14.48
N ARG A 122 14.96 9.47 13.58
CA ARG A 122 14.52 9.49 12.16
C ARG A 122 14.74 8.14 11.48
N VAL A 123 15.90 7.53 11.65
CA VAL A 123 16.25 6.20 11.10
C VAL A 123 15.30 5.13 11.65
N LYS A 124 15.10 5.09 12.97
CA LYS A 124 14.18 4.17 13.65
C LYS A 124 12.74 4.31 13.12
N ILE A 125 12.26 5.54 12.96
CA ILE A 125 10.90 5.81 12.45
C ILE A 125 10.80 5.41 10.98
N ALA A 126 11.75 5.78 10.13
CA ALA A 126 11.77 5.41 8.72
C ALA A 126 11.80 3.88 8.53
N ALA A 127 12.61 3.16 9.31
CA ALA A 127 12.67 1.70 9.28
C ALA A 127 11.34 1.06 9.72
N TYR A 128 10.67 1.63 10.72
CA TYR A 128 9.33 1.19 11.11
C TYR A 128 8.30 1.44 10.00
N LEU A 129 8.24 2.67 9.47
CA LEU A 129 7.33 3.06 8.39
C LEU A 129 7.55 2.22 7.12
N HIS A 130 8.80 1.96 6.74
CA HIS A 130 9.14 1.06 5.63
C HIS A 130 8.58 -0.35 5.87
N ARG A 131 8.76 -0.89 7.08
CA ARG A 131 8.25 -2.24 7.42
C ARG A 131 6.73 -2.32 7.31
N VAL A 132 6.01 -1.37 7.90
CA VAL A 132 4.54 -1.38 7.88
C VAL A 132 3.97 -1.07 6.50
N SER A 133 4.68 -0.27 5.68
CA SER A 133 4.26 0.12 4.32
C SER A 133 4.65 -0.91 3.25
N ARG A 134 5.74 -1.65 3.44
CA ARG A 134 6.16 -2.72 2.51
C ARG A 134 5.12 -3.83 2.43
N ALA A 135 4.48 -4.13 3.56
CA ALA A 135 3.41 -5.10 3.62
C ALA A 135 2.18 -4.67 2.77
N VAL A 136 1.96 -3.36 2.64
CA VAL A 136 0.93 -2.76 1.77
C VAL A 136 1.31 -2.83 0.29
N SER A 137 2.60 -2.68 -0.02
CA SER A 137 3.11 -2.70 -1.40
C SER A 137 3.03 -4.05 -2.10
N PHE A 138 2.97 -5.16 -1.36
CA PHE A 138 2.73 -6.49 -1.93
C PHE A 138 1.35 -6.59 -2.60
N VAL A 139 0.35 -5.93 -2.03
CA VAL A 139 -1.02 -5.85 -2.59
C VAL A 139 -1.07 -4.97 -3.84
N MET A 140 -0.28 -3.89 -3.85
CA MET A 140 -0.15 -2.95 -4.98
C MET A 140 0.35 -3.64 -6.27
N ARG A 141 1.22 -4.67 -6.14
CA ARG A 141 1.71 -5.46 -7.29
C ARG A 141 0.67 -6.45 -7.83
N LEU A 142 -0.24 -6.96 -7.00
CA LEU A 142 -1.19 -8.00 -7.37
C LEU A 142 -2.45 -7.47 -8.07
N VAL A 143 -2.95 -6.29 -7.67
CA VAL A 143 -4.24 -5.77 -8.16
C VAL A 143 -4.23 -5.51 -9.68
N VAL A 144 -3.10 -5.17 -10.29
CA VAL A 144 -3.07 -4.85 -11.73
C VAL A 144 -2.68 -6.02 -12.63
N VAL A 145 -2.10 -7.10 -12.08
CA VAL A 145 -2.04 -8.38 -12.82
C VAL A 145 -3.45 -8.98 -12.94
N GLY A 146 -4.35 -8.64 -12.00
CA GLY A 146 -5.71 -9.17 -11.93
C GLY A 146 -6.74 -8.56 -12.89
N GLN A 147 -6.48 -7.43 -13.56
CA GLN A 147 -7.51 -6.78 -14.39
C GLN A 147 -7.79 -7.50 -15.73
N ARG A 148 -7.09 -8.60 -16.02
CA ARG A 148 -7.40 -9.55 -17.11
C ARG A 148 -8.03 -10.87 -16.66
N SER A 149 -8.14 -11.15 -15.35
CA SER A 149 -8.57 -12.47 -14.86
C SER A 149 -9.47 -12.34 -13.63
N SER A 150 -10.75 -12.05 -13.86
CA SER A 150 -11.79 -11.68 -12.89
C SER A 150 -12.20 -12.75 -11.86
N ARG A 151 -11.41 -13.82 -11.66
CA ARG A 151 -11.73 -14.87 -10.67
C ARG A 151 -10.51 -15.33 -9.85
N LEU A 152 -9.31 -15.35 -10.42
CA LEU A 152 -8.10 -15.80 -9.70
C LEU A 152 -7.52 -14.72 -8.76
N ALA A 153 -7.70 -13.45 -9.10
CA ALA A 153 -7.25 -12.33 -8.26
C ALA A 153 -7.99 -12.30 -6.90
N LEU A 154 -9.27 -12.68 -6.87
CA LEU A 154 -10.06 -12.76 -5.63
C LEU A 154 -9.57 -13.91 -4.73
N CYS A 155 -9.22 -15.07 -5.31
CA CYS A 155 -8.74 -16.23 -4.56
C CYS A 155 -7.34 -16.01 -3.96
N LEU A 156 -6.42 -15.44 -4.73
CA LEU A 156 -5.08 -15.11 -4.23
C LEU A 156 -5.11 -13.99 -3.17
N TRP A 157 -6.05 -13.06 -3.30
CA TRP A 157 -6.26 -12.00 -2.32
C TRP A 157 -6.83 -12.53 -1.00
N THR A 158 -7.77 -13.48 -1.06
CA THR A 158 -8.32 -14.14 0.14
C THR A 158 -7.24 -14.95 0.85
N LEU A 159 -6.44 -15.74 0.12
CA LEU A 159 -5.35 -16.52 0.69
C LEU A 159 -4.24 -15.67 1.31
N ALA A 160 -3.90 -14.54 0.69
CA ALA A 160 -2.95 -13.58 1.25
C ALA A 160 -3.49 -12.92 2.53
N CYS A 161 -4.78 -12.58 2.58
CA CYS A 161 -5.43 -12.04 3.78
C CYS A 161 -5.53 -13.07 4.93
N THR A 162 -5.81 -14.34 4.64
CA THR A 162 -5.89 -15.40 5.67
C THR A 162 -4.51 -15.71 6.25
N ARG A 163 -3.48 -15.84 5.39
CA ARG A 163 -2.09 -16.10 5.83
C ARG A 163 -1.48 -14.93 6.62
N TRP A 164 -1.90 -13.71 6.30
CA TRP A 164 -1.50 -12.52 7.07
C TRP A 164 -2.17 -12.50 8.45
N SER A 165 -3.45 -12.82 8.54
CA SER A 165 -4.19 -12.87 9.80
C SER A 165 -3.56 -13.88 10.77
N THR A 166 -3.09 -15.03 10.26
CA THR A 166 -2.38 -16.04 11.06
C THR A 166 -0.98 -15.58 11.49
N MET A 167 -0.21 -14.87 10.65
CA MET A 167 1.10 -14.34 11.05
C MET A 167 1.01 -13.22 12.10
N ILE A 168 -0.04 -12.39 12.07
CA ILE A 168 -0.27 -11.35 13.09
C ILE A 168 -0.63 -11.98 14.45
N LEU A 169 -1.41 -13.05 14.45
CA LEU A 169 -1.76 -13.79 15.67
C LEU A 169 -0.53 -14.49 16.29
N GLU A 170 0.40 -14.95 15.46
CA GLU A 170 1.61 -15.65 15.92
C GLU A 170 2.66 -14.70 16.52
N GLN A 171 2.74 -13.44 16.08
CA GLN A 171 3.62 -12.42 16.67
C GLN A 171 3.05 -11.74 17.93
N ALA A 172 1.80 -12.03 18.32
CA ALA A 172 1.15 -11.48 19.51
C ALA A 172 1.32 -12.34 20.77
N LYS A 173 2.21 -13.35 20.77
CA LYS A 173 2.50 -14.18 21.94
C LYS A 173 3.65 -13.56 22.73
N PRO A 174 3.41 -12.91 23.89
CA PRO A 174 4.51 -12.46 24.74
C PRO A 174 5.21 -13.66 25.38
N ASP A 175 6.54 -13.63 25.35
CA ASP A 175 7.41 -14.52 26.11
C ASP A 175 7.04 -14.49 27.60
N ALA A 176 6.41 -15.56 28.07
CA ALA A 176 6.38 -15.92 29.47
C ALA A 176 7.23 -17.18 29.65
N MET A 177 8.38 -16.98 30.28
CA MET A 177 9.41 -17.96 30.56
C MET A 177 8.90 -19.06 31.53
N SER A 178 9.27 -20.30 31.21
CA SER A 178 9.29 -21.54 31.99
C SER A 178 9.15 -21.49 33.52
N LYS A 179 8.29 -22.37 34.09
CA LYS A 179 8.63 -23.32 35.18
C LYS A 179 7.52 -24.38 35.39
N SER A 180 7.92 -25.48 36.01
CA SER A 180 7.52 -26.88 35.84
C SER A 180 6.30 -27.41 36.62
N LEU A 181 5.80 -28.54 36.12
CA LEU A 181 5.13 -29.68 36.80
C LEU A 181 3.79 -29.44 37.55
N ALA A 182 2.69 -29.86 36.93
CA ALA A 182 1.84 -30.98 37.39
C ALA A 182 0.66 -31.19 36.42
N GLN A 183 0.52 -32.40 35.90
CA GLN A 183 -0.67 -32.96 35.23
C GLN A 183 -1.27 -34.03 36.17
N PRO A 184 -2.45 -34.64 35.91
CA PRO A 184 -3.52 -34.30 34.95
C PRO A 184 -4.95 -34.47 35.55
N ALA A 185 -6.01 -34.04 34.82
CA ALA A 185 -7.28 -34.78 34.66
C ALA A 185 -8.27 -34.06 33.70
N THR A 186 -8.65 -34.76 32.61
CA THR A 186 -9.97 -34.88 31.92
C THR A 186 -10.85 -33.62 31.71
N SER A 187 -11.49 -33.33 30.57
CA SER A 187 -12.01 -34.19 29.48
C SER A 187 -12.34 -33.41 28.18
N ALA A 188 -12.06 -34.04 27.04
CA ALA A 188 -12.91 -34.20 25.84
C ALA A 188 -13.67 -33.02 25.17
N SER A 189 -13.21 -32.73 23.94
CA SER A 189 -13.97 -32.88 22.66
C SER A 189 -15.08 -31.88 22.28
N ARG A 190 -14.83 -31.07 21.23
CA ARG A 190 -15.41 -31.27 19.87
C ARG A 190 -14.91 -30.20 18.88
N TYR A 191 -14.32 -30.67 17.79
CA TYR A 191 -14.10 -29.95 16.52
C TYR A 191 -15.28 -30.20 15.56
N LEU A 192 -15.39 -29.34 14.53
CA LEU A 192 -16.06 -29.48 13.22
C LEU A 192 -17.45 -28.87 13.01
N CYS A 193 -17.50 -27.88 12.11
CA CYS A 193 -18.36 -27.75 10.90
C CYS A 193 -17.76 -26.57 10.09
N LEU A 194 -17.05 -26.71 8.97
CA LEU A 194 -17.44 -27.19 7.62
C LEU A 194 -18.83 -26.70 7.16
N GLY A 195 -18.82 -25.72 6.24
CA GLY A 195 -19.98 -25.24 5.49
C GLY A 195 -19.50 -24.58 4.20
N SER A 196 -19.30 -25.40 3.16
CA SER A 196 -19.03 -25.00 1.79
C SER A 196 -20.34 -24.84 0.99
N LEU A 197 -20.23 -24.17 -0.16
CA LEU A 197 -21.11 -24.17 -1.35
C LEU A 197 -22.28 -23.18 -1.39
N GLY A 198 -22.24 -22.31 -2.42
CA GLY A 198 -23.35 -21.43 -2.78
C GLY A 198 -23.09 -20.52 -3.98
N CYS A 199 -22.47 -21.01 -5.06
CA CYS A 199 -22.55 -20.35 -6.37
C CYS A 199 -23.98 -20.50 -6.91
N ARG A 200 -24.72 -19.40 -7.12
CA ARG A 200 -25.80 -19.34 -8.11
C ARG A 200 -25.72 -18.06 -8.91
N ALA A 201 -25.55 -18.24 -10.21
CA ALA A 201 -25.82 -17.26 -11.24
C ALA A 201 -27.32 -16.97 -11.28
N ILE A 202 -27.69 -15.69 -11.49
CA ILE A 202 -28.98 -15.34 -12.06
C ILE A 202 -28.72 -14.27 -13.14
N SER A 203 -29.02 -14.67 -14.36
CA SER A 203 -29.15 -13.84 -15.55
C SER A 203 -30.62 -13.41 -15.66
N GLY A 204 -30.86 -12.16 -16.04
CA GLY A 204 -31.96 -11.80 -16.94
C GLY A 204 -33.30 -11.33 -16.34
N LEU A 205 -33.77 -10.21 -16.93
CA LEU A 205 -35.14 -9.72 -17.08
C LEU A 205 -35.79 -9.09 -15.85
N TYR A 206 -35.76 -7.75 -15.76
CA TYR A 206 -36.86 -6.86 -16.17
C TYR A 206 -36.29 -5.49 -16.56
#